data_AF-A0AB34CZN8-F1
#
_entry.id   AF-A0AB34CZN8-F1
#
_cell.length_a   1.000
_cell.length_b   1.000
_cell.length_c   1.000
_cell.angle_alpha   90.00
_cell.angle_beta   90.00
_cell.angle_gamma   90.00
#
_symmetry.space_group_name_H-M   'P 1'
#
loop_
_entity.id
_entity.type
_entity.pdbx_description
1 polymer ?
#
loop_
_entity_poly.entity_id
_entity_poly.type
_entity_poly.pdbx_seq_one_letter_code
_entity_poly.pdbx_strand_id
1 'polypeptide(L)'
;MKKVLLSVVTALSVFTLAACGGKEENKLVVGASNVPHAVILEKAQPILEKKGIKLEIKKFQDYVLPNKALADKEIDANYFQHIPYLDKEIQEKGYKIVNAGKIHLEPMGIYSKKYKSLKDLPDGGTVIMSNNVAERGRMLALLQKGGVIKLKDGVDVVKATVKDVVENPKNLKFKTDVEPGLSPKLYENNEGDALFINSNYAIDAKLNPTKDAIAIEGSDSPYANIIAVRKGDEKKKEIKELVEVLHSKEIQDFINKEYKGAVLPISE
;
A
#
# COMPACT_ATOMS: atom_id res chain seq x y z
N MET A 1 14.78 35.59 86.26
CA MET A 1 15.04 35.39 84.82
C MET A 1 14.51 34.00 84.45
N LYS A 2 13.37 33.94 83.76
CA LYS A 2 12.65 32.71 83.39
C LYS A 2 13.33 32.07 82.16
N LYS A 3 13.70 30.79 82.24
CA LYS A 3 14.05 29.98 81.06
C LYS A 3 12.88 29.05 80.76
N VAL A 4 12.14 29.36 79.70
CA VAL A 4 11.10 28.49 79.12
C VAL A 4 11.78 27.65 78.04
N LEU A 5 11.82 26.34 78.24
CA LEU A 5 12.26 25.38 77.21
C LEU A 5 11.12 25.24 76.19
N LEU A 6 11.41 25.56 74.94
CA LEU A 6 10.48 25.45 73.82
C LEU A 6 10.66 24.07 73.18
N SER A 7 9.67 23.19 73.35
CA SER A 7 9.58 21.89 72.68
C SER A 7 9.22 22.10 71.21
N VAL A 8 10.12 21.74 70.30
CA VAL A 8 9.86 21.71 68.85
C VAL A 8 9.23 20.36 68.50
N VAL A 9 7.94 20.37 68.18
CA VAL A 9 7.23 19.22 67.57
C VAL A 9 7.47 19.27 66.06
N THR A 10 8.22 18.31 65.55
CA THR A 10 8.43 18.13 64.11
C THR A 10 7.23 17.39 63.52
N ALA A 11 6.36 18.10 62.80
CA ALA A 11 5.28 17.51 62.03
C ALA A 11 5.86 16.86 60.75
N LEU A 12 5.82 15.53 60.69
CA LEU A 12 6.20 14.76 59.51
C LEU A 12 5.00 14.68 58.55
N SER A 13 4.96 15.58 57.57
CA SER A 13 3.96 15.58 56.51
C SER A 13 4.28 14.47 55.50
N VAL A 14 3.56 13.35 55.59
CA VAL A 14 3.58 12.30 54.56
C VAL A 14 2.82 12.81 53.34
N PHE A 15 3.53 13.37 52.37
CA PHE A 15 3.00 13.58 51.02
C PHE A 15 2.94 12.22 50.31
N THR A 16 1.76 11.58 50.35
CA THR A 16 1.42 10.53 49.39
C THR A 16 1.30 11.17 48.01
N LEU A 17 2.37 11.12 47.22
CA LEU A 17 2.32 11.30 45.78
C LEU A 17 1.48 10.16 45.19
N ALA A 18 0.19 10.42 45.00
CA ALA A 18 -0.59 9.70 44.02
C ALA A 18 0.02 10.02 42.65
N ALA A 19 0.92 9.14 42.20
CA ALA A 19 1.36 9.09 40.82
C ALA A 19 0.13 8.72 39.97
N CYS A 20 -0.61 9.74 39.53
CA CYS A 20 -1.49 9.62 38.38
C CYS A 20 -0.59 9.20 37.21
N GLY A 21 -0.54 7.89 36.94
CA GLY A 21 0.01 7.34 35.72
C GLY A 21 -0.78 7.93 34.56
N GLY A 22 -0.24 8.99 33.96
CA GLY A 22 -0.67 9.42 32.65
C GLY A 22 -0.60 8.20 31.74
N LYS A 23 -1.74 7.77 31.19
CA LYS A 23 -1.75 6.82 30.08
C LYS A 23 -0.83 7.42 29.03
N GLU A 24 0.34 6.80 28.84
CA GLU A 24 1.17 7.03 27.68
C GLU A 24 0.24 6.73 26.49
N GLU A 25 -0.16 7.76 25.74
CA GLU A 25 -0.93 7.55 24.51
C GLU A 25 -0.05 6.69 23.61
N ASN A 26 -0.47 5.43 23.35
CA ASN A 26 0.22 4.55 22.43
C ASN A 26 0.05 5.08 21.01
N LYS A 27 0.92 6.02 20.66
CA LYS A 27 0.99 6.64 19.34
C LYS A 27 1.54 5.63 18.35
N LEU A 28 0.83 5.46 17.23
CA LEU A 28 1.24 4.60 16.12
C LEU A 28 1.28 5.44 14.84
N VAL A 29 2.45 5.58 14.22
CA VAL A 29 2.60 6.36 12.98
C VAL A 29 2.64 5.42 11.78
N VAL A 30 1.69 5.56 10.86
CA VAL A 30 1.60 4.70 9.67
C VAL A 30 1.80 5.53 8.41
N GLY A 31 2.79 5.16 7.61
CA GLY A 31 3.00 5.69 6.27
C GLY A 31 2.06 5.05 5.25
N ALA A 32 1.34 5.81 4.44
CA ALA A 32 0.38 5.25 3.49
C ALA A 32 0.30 6.04 2.18
N SER A 33 -0.06 5.36 1.08
CA SER A 33 -0.49 6.06 -0.14
C SER A 33 -1.82 6.79 0.08
N ASN A 34 -2.07 7.86 -0.69
CA ASN A 34 -3.23 8.73 -0.50
C ASN A 34 -4.58 7.98 -0.48
N VAL A 35 -4.82 7.15 -1.49
CA VAL A 35 -6.06 6.39 -1.68
C VAL A 35 -5.70 5.03 -2.27
N PRO A 36 -6.29 3.91 -1.84
CA PRO A 36 -7.26 3.79 -0.75
C PRO A 36 -6.65 3.79 0.65
N HIS A 37 -5.34 3.58 0.77
CA HIS A 37 -4.66 3.21 2.01
C HIS A 37 -4.88 4.19 3.16
N ALA A 38 -4.60 5.47 2.95
CA ALA A 38 -4.80 6.48 3.99
C ALA A 38 -6.28 6.68 4.34
N VAL A 39 -7.19 6.60 3.36
CA VAL A 39 -8.64 6.72 3.60
C VAL A 39 -9.15 5.55 4.45
N ILE A 40 -8.66 4.34 4.19
CA ILE A 40 -8.96 3.15 5.02
C ILE A 40 -8.45 3.36 6.45
N LEU A 41 -7.22 3.86 6.61
CA LEU A 41 -6.65 4.17 7.92
C LEU A 41 -7.45 5.26 8.65
N GLU A 42 -7.88 6.32 7.96
CA GLU A 42 -8.73 7.38 8.49
C GLU A 42 -10.06 6.80 9.02
N LYS A 43 -10.63 5.82 8.32
CA LYS A 43 -11.84 5.10 8.77
C LYS A 43 -11.56 4.21 9.99
N ALA A 44 -10.35 3.65 10.12
CA ALA A 44 -9.92 2.83 11.24
C ALA A 44 -9.54 3.62 12.50
N GLN A 45 -9.10 4.89 12.35
CA GLN A 45 -8.70 5.77 13.46
C GLN A 45 -9.66 5.77 14.66
N PRO A 46 -10.97 6.04 14.51
CA PRO A 46 -11.89 6.08 15.67
C PRO A 46 -12.11 4.71 16.34
N ILE A 47 -11.85 3.61 15.65
CA ILE A 47 -11.93 2.25 16.21
C ILE A 47 -10.67 1.96 17.04
N LEU A 48 -9.50 2.35 16.54
CA LEU A 48 -8.23 2.23 17.23
C LEU A 48 -8.14 3.13 18.47
N GLU A 49 -8.70 4.35 18.40
CA GLU A 49 -8.74 5.27 19.54
C GLU A 49 -9.51 4.67 20.73
N LYS A 50 -10.64 3.99 20.47
CA LYS A 50 -11.40 3.25 21.50
C LYS A 50 -10.59 2.09 22.11
N LYS A 51 -9.65 1.53 21.35
CA LYS A 51 -8.68 0.52 21.82
C LYS A 51 -7.44 1.14 22.49
N GLY A 52 -7.40 2.47 22.61
CA GLY A 52 -6.31 3.21 23.26
C GLY A 52 -5.08 3.44 22.39
N ILE A 53 -5.23 3.35 21.06
CA ILE A 53 -4.15 3.57 20.08
C ILE A 53 -4.44 4.86 19.31
N LYS A 54 -3.49 5.80 19.36
CA LYS A 54 -3.59 7.06 18.61
C LYS A 54 -2.85 6.91 17.29
N LEU A 55 -3.62 6.71 16.22
CA LEU A 55 -3.07 6.52 14.88
C LEU A 55 -2.79 7.87 14.20
N GLU A 56 -1.53 8.12 13.84
CA GLU A 56 -1.09 9.21 12.96
C GLU A 56 -0.80 8.67 11.56
N ILE A 57 -1.27 9.35 10.52
CA ILE A 57 -1.14 8.92 9.14
C ILE A 57 -0.20 9.87 8.40
N LYS A 58 0.93 9.35 7.89
CA LYS A 58 1.87 10.08 7.02
C LYS A 58 1.63 9.69 5.57
N LYS A 59 1.07 10.60 4.77
CA LYS A 59 0.77 10.33 3.35
C LYS A 59 2.03 10.42 2.48
N PHE A 60 2.18 9.50 1.55
CA PHE A 60 3.25 9.46 0.55
C PHE A 60 2.67 9.40 -0.86
N GLN A 61 3.36 10.03 -1.81
CA GLN A 61 2.94 10.10 -3.23
C GLN A 61 3.76 9.18 -4.14
N ASP A 62 4.87 8.63 -3.65
CA ASP A 62 5.74 7.69 -4.34
C ASP A 62 5.86 6.36 -3.58
N TYR A 63 6.51 5.38 -4.20
CA TYR A 63 6.71 4.04 -3.65
C TYR A 63 8.07 3.83 -2.99
N VAL A 64 8.98 4.80 -3.04
CA VAL A 64 10.35 4.67 -2.53
C VAL A 64 10.44 5.13 -1.07
N LEU A 65 9.88 6.29 -0.76
CA LEU A 65 9.96 6.93 0.54
C LEU A 65 9.32 6.13 1.70
N PRO A 66 8.19 5.41 1.55
CA PRO A 66 7.58 4.73 2.69
C PRO A 66 8.45 3.63 3.31
N ASN A 67 9.18 2.85 2.50
CA ASN A 67 10.11 1.84 3.02
C ASN A 67 11.33 2.47 3.67
N LYS A 68 11.85 3.55 3.08
CA LYS A 68 12.96 4.32 3.66
C LYS A 68 12.56 4.90 5.03
N ALA A 69 11.42 5.57 5.11
CA ALA A 69 10.89 6.14 6.35
C ALA A 69 10.68 5.08 7.44
N LEU A 70 10.20 3.89 7.08
CA LEU A 70 10.03 2.77 8.01
C LEU A 70 11.36 2.25 8.53
N ALA A 71 12.35 2.09 7.64
CA ALA A 71 13.70 1.66 8.00
C ALA A 71 14.44 2.69 8.87
N ASP A 72 14.25 3.98 8.60
CA ASP A 72 14.83 5.10 9.35
C ASP A 72 14.09 5.41 10.66
N LYS A 73 13.04 4.64 10.98
CA LYS A 73 12.20 4.76 12.19
C LYS A 73 11.43 6.07 12.29
N GLU A 74 11.13 6.72 11.16
CA GLU A 74 10.24 7.89 11.10
C GLU A 74 8.76 7.50 11.21
N ILE A 75 8.43 6.26 10.84
CA ILE A 75 7.09 5.66 10.94
C ILE A 75 7.21 4.26 11.55
N ASP A 76 6.15 3.75 12.16
CA ASP A 76 6.11 2.45 12.82
C ASP A 76 5.70 1.31 11.89
N ALA A 77 4.82 1.64 10.93
CA ALA A 77 4.40 0.73 9.87
C ALA A 77 4.22 1.50 8.56
N ASN A 78 4.18 0.79 7.43
CA ASN A 78 3.67 1.34 6.19
C ASN A 78 2.58 0.46 5.57
N TYR A 79 1.72 1.08 4.77
CA TYR A 79 0.59 0.49 4.08
C TYR A 79 0.50 1.09 2.67
N PHE A 80 1.19 0.47 1.72
CA PHE A 80 1.24 0.94 0.32
C PHE A 80 1.64 -0.12 -0.71
N GLN A 81 2.27 -1.22 -0.26
CA GLN A 81 2.96 -2.18 -1.11
C GLN A 81 2.37 -3.58 -0.98
N HIS A 82 2.67 -4.43 -1.95
CA HIS A 82 2.40 -5.87 -1.92
C HIS A 82 3.67 -6.70 -1.65
N ILE A 83 3.51 -7.98 -1.34
CA ILE A 83 4.62 -8.89 -0.97
C ILE A 83 5.74 -8.93 -2.04
N PRO A 84 5.45 -9.09 -3.35
CA PRO A 84 6.52 -9.07 -4.35
C PRO A 84 7.38 -7.79 -4.38
N TYR A 85 6.80 -6.64 -4.03
CA TYR A 85 7.52 -5.36 -3.95
C TYR A 85 8.39 -5.32 -2.69
N LEU A 86 7.82 -5.74 -1.55
CA LEU A 86 8.55 -5.86 -0.28
C LEU A 86 9.78 -6.75 -0.43
N ASP A 87 9.63 -7.95 -0.99
CA ASP A 87 10.71 -8.92 -1.17
C ASP A 87 11.83 -8.36 -2.05
N LYS A 88 11.44 -7.65 -3.13
CA LYS A 88 12.38 -6.98 -4.03
C LYS A 88 13.17 -5.88 -3.32
N GLU A 89 12.49 -5.03 -2.56
CA GLU A 89 13.13 -3.95 -1.79
C GLU A 89 14.08 -4.49 -0.71
N ILE A 90 13.71 -5.59 -0.03
CA ILE A 90 14.59 -6.27 0.92
C ILE A 90 15.83 -6.82 0.21
N GLN A 91 15.65 -7.45 -0.96
CA GLN A 91 16.75 -8.01 -1.74
C GLN A 91 17.72 -6.93 -2.23
N GLU A 92 17.22 -5.80 -2.74
CA GLU A 92 18.04 -4.77 -3.37
C GLU A 92 18.65 -3.78 -2.38
N LYS A 93 17.91 -3.41 -1.33
CA LYS A 93 18.32 -2.35 -0.37
C LYS A 93 18.71 -2.89 0.99
N GLY A 94 18.50 -4.19 1.25
CA GLY A 94 18.90 -4.83 2.50
C GLY A 94 18.04 -4.45 3.71
N TYR A 95 16.87 -3.85 3.50
CA TYR A 95 15.99 -3.42 4.57
C TYR A 95 15.62 -4.58 5.52
N LYS A 96 15.48 -4.27 6.80
CA LYS A 96 15.04 -5.21 7.85
C LYS A 96 13.58 -4.97 8.19
N ILE A 97 12.72 -5.11 7.18
CA ILE A 97 11.27 -4.96 7.27
C ILE A 97 10.60 -6.29 6.91
N VAL A 98 9.39 -6.50 7.41
CA VAL A 98 8.63 -7.75 7.29
C VAL A 98 7.14 -7.45 7.11
N ASN A 99 6.42 -8.41 6.53
CA ASN A 99 4.96 -8.39 6.43
C ASN A 99 4.32 -8.67 7.80
N ALA A 100 3.40 -7.81 8.24
CA ALA A 100 2.59 -7.97 9.45
C ALA A 100 1.14 -8.41 9.16
N GLY A 101 0.66 -8.32 7.92
CA GLY A 101 -0.69 -8.73 7.53
C GLY A 101 -1.08 -8.25 6.14
N LYS A 102 -1.79 -9.09 5.37
CA LYS A 102 -2.39 -8.73 4.08
C LYS A 102 -3.75 -8.08 4.34
N ILE A 103 -4.05 -6.95 3.71
CA ILE A 103 -5.28 -6.18 4.00
C ILE A 103 -6.25 -6.19 2.82
N HIS A 104 -5.76 -5.89 1.61
CA HIS A 104 -6.62 -5.77 0.43
C HIS A 104 -5.89 -6.08 -0.87
N LEU A 105 -6.66 -6.33 -1.92
CA LEU A 105 -6.20 -6.42 -3.30
C LEU A 105 -6.64 -5.20 -4.10
N GLU A 106 -5.79 -4.79 -5.03
CA GLU A 106 -6.05 -3.75 -6.01
C GLU A 106 -5.82 -4.32 -7.41
N PRO A 107 -6.86 -4.85 -8.08
CA PRO A 107 -6.71 -5.38 -9.44
C PRO A 107 -6.19 -4.29 -10.38
N MET A 108 -5.03 -4.50 -10.99
CA MET A 108 -4.39 -3.50 -11.85
C MET A 108 -5.15 -3.33 -13.16
N GLY A 109 -5.23 -2.11 -13.67
CA GLY A 109 -5.88 -1.79 -14.93
C GLY A 109 -4.90 -1.40 -16.05
N ILE A 110 -5.30 -1.71 -17.29
CA ILE A 110 -4.74 -1.11 -18.50
C ILE A 110 -5.77 -0.10 -19.02
N TYR A 111 -5.32 1.10 -19.34
CA TYR A 111 -6.16 2.22 -19.76
C TYR A 111 -5.76 2.71 -21.14
N SER A 112 -6.73 3.23 -21.89
CA SER A 112 -6.50 3.91 -23.16
C SER A 112 -7.60 4.95 -23.39
N LYS A 113 -7.24 6.15 -23.83
CA LYS A 113 -8.21 7.13 -24.33
C LYS A 113 -8.61 6.89 -25.78
N LYS A 114 -7.78 6.17 -26.54
CA LYS A 114 -7.91 5.95 -28.00
C LYS A 114 -8.68 4.67 -28.32
N TYR A 115 -8.47 3.62 -27.54
CA TYR A 115 -8.95 2.27 -27.83
C TYR A 115 -9.88 1.76 -26.73
N LYS A 116 -10.81 0.86 -27.07
CA LYS A 116 -11.78 0.30 -26.12
C LYS A 116 -11.39 -1.08 -25.59
N SER A 117 -10.50 -1.78 -26.28
CA SER A 117 -9.96 -3.06 -25.86
C SER A 117 -8.51 -3.22 -26.30
N LEU A 118 -7.80 -4.18 -25.69
CA LEU A 118 -6.44 -4.53 -26.10
C LEU A 118 -6.36 -5.02 -27.56
N LYS A 119 -7.44 -5.64 -28.06
CA LYS A 119 -7.50 -6.15 -29.45
C LYS A 119 -7.52 -5.03 -30.48
N ASP A 120 -7.98 -3.85 -30.10
CA ASP A 120 -8.07 -2.67 -30.97
C ASP A 120 -6.75 -1.91 -31.09
N LEU A 121 -5.73 -2.28 -30.30
CA LEU A 121 -4.41 -1.66 -30.39
C LEU A 121 -3.83 -1.81 -31.80
N PRO A 122 -3.19 -0.76 -32.33
CA PRO A 122 -2.64 -0.77 -33.67
C PRO A 122 -1.39 -1.64 -33.74
N ASP A 123 -1.03 -2.08 -34.94
CA ASP A 123 0.30 -2.65 -35.16
C ASP A 123 1.38 -1.59 -34.85
N GLY A 124 2.44 -2.00 -34.14
CA GLY A 124 3.48 -1.09 -33.66
C GLY A 124 3.06 -0.18 -32.49
N GLY A 125 1.87 -0.40 -31.91
CA GLY A 125 1.31 0.43 -30.84
C GLY A 125 2.19 0.46 -29.59
N THR A 126 2.22 1.60 -28.89
CA THR A 126 3.04 1.80 -27.70
C THR A 126 2.26 1.50 -26.44
N VAL A 127 2.72 0.52 -25.66
CA VAL A 127 2.21 0.19 -24.33
C VAL A 127 3.17 0.72 -23.27
N ILE A 128 2.71 1.66 -22.45
CA ILE A 128 3.49 2.26 -21.37
C ILE A 128 3.34 1.44 -20.10
N MET A 129 4.46 0.98 -19.57
CA MET A 129 4.63 0.20 -18.37
C MET A 129 5.44 1.01 -17.37
N SER A 130 5.21 0.77 -16.07
CA SER A 130 6.02 1.45 -15.07
C SER A 130 7.45 0.87 -14.99
N ASN A 131 8.35 1.62 -14.38
CA ASN A 131 9.71 1.20 -14.07
C ASN A 131 9.78 0.24 -12.87
N ASN A 132 8.64 -0.10 -12.25
CA ASN A 132 8.57 -1.04 -11.13
C ASN A 132 8.86 -2.47 -11.58
N VAL A 133 10.08 -2.93 -11.37
CA VAL A 133 10.53 -4.27 -11.81
C VAL A 133 9.73 -5.38 -11.14
N ALA A 134 9.27 -5.20 -9.89
CA ALA A 134 8.49 -6.20 -9.16
C ALA A 134 7.09 -6.46 -9.78
N GLU A 135 6.60 -5.55 -10.62
CA GLU A 135 5.29 -5.65 -11.26
C GLU A 135 5.38 -5.91 -12.77
N ARG A 136 6.57 -5.95 -13.37
CA ARG A 136 6.72 -6.14 -14.82
C ARG A 136 6.06 -7.44 -15.30
N GLY A 137 6.26 -8.50 -14.53
CA GLY A 137 5.62 -9.79 -14.76
C GLY A 137 4.09 -9.74 -14.68
N ARG A 138 3.55 -9.03 -13.67
CA ARG A 138 2.12 -8.75 -13.49
C ARG A 138 1.52 -8.08 -14.73
N MET A 139 2.20 -7.04 -15.24
CA MET A 139 1.78 -6.28 -16.41
C MET A 139 1.74 -7.15 -17.67
N LEU A 140 2.80 -7.94 -17.90
CA LEU A 140 2.89 -8.84 -19.04
C LEU A 140 1.84 -9.97 -18.96
N ALA A 141 1.58 -10.52 -17.78
CA ALA A 141 0.53 -11.52 -17.59
C ALA A 141 -0.86 -10.97 -17.94
N LEU A 142 -1.13 -9.69 -17.64
CA LEU A 142 -2.40 -9.05 -18.02
C LEU A 142 -2.54 -8.88 -19.54
N LEU A 143 -1.45 -8.53 -20.24
CA LEU A 143 -1.44 -8.48 -21.72
C LEU A 143 -1.61 -9.88 -22.34
N GLN A 144 -0.97 -10.90 -21.76
CA GLN A 144 -1.15 -12.29 -22.19
C GLN A 144 -2.60 -12.74 -22.00
N LYS A 145 -3.21 -12.44 -20.84
CA LYS A 145 -4.63 -12.72 -20.59
C LYS A 145 -5.54 -11.98 -21.57
N GLY A 146 -5.12 -10.79 -22.02
CA GLY A 146 -5.77 -10.03 -23.09
C GLY A 146 -5.59 -10.60 -24.50
N GLY A 147 -4.74 -11.62 -24.68
CA GLY A 147 -4.48 -12.30 -25.94
C GLY A 147 -3.68 -11.49 -26.95
N VAL A 148 -2.94 -10.46 -26.51
CA VAL A 148 -2.14 -9.59 -27.41
C VAL A 148 -0.66 -9.94 -27.43
N ILE A 149 -0.19 -10.73 -26.46
CA ILE A 149 1.14 -11.31 -26.43
C ILE A 149 1.08 -12.73 -25.88
N LYS A 150 2.18 -13.48 -26.03
CA LYS A 150 2.43 -14.73 -25.32
C LYS A 150 3.79 -14.69 -24.66
N LEU A 151 3.86 -15.11 -23.40
CA LEU A 151 5.08 -15.32 -22.66
C LEU A 151 5.60 -16.75 -22.88
N LYS A 152 6.90 -16.93 -22.71
CA LYS A 152 7.56 -18.23 -22.77
C LYS A 152 6.94 -19.20 -21.78
N ASP A 153 6.63 -20.42 -22.23
CA ASP A 153 6.08 -21.47 -21.38
C ASP A 153 7.03 -21.77 -20.19
N GLY A 154 6.44 -21.94 -19.01
CA GLY A 154 7.18 -22.24 -17.78
C GLY A 154 7.95 -21.07 -17.15
N VAL A 155 7.85 -19.84 -17.69
CA VAL A 155 8.42 -18.67 -17.03
C VAL A 155 7.68 -18.39 -15.71
N ASP A 156 8.44 -18.13 -14.65
CA ASP A 156 7.89 -17.60 -13.41
C ASP A 156 7.31 -16.21 -13.69
N VAL A 157 5.98 -16.09 -13.61
CA VAL A 157 5.26 -14.86 -13.92
C VAL A 157 5.76 -13.68 -13.10
N VAL A 158 6.16 -13.86 -11.84
CA VAL A 158 6.66 -12.77 -11.00
C VAL A 158 8.01 -12.23 -11.48
N LYS A 159 8.78 -13.05 -12.21
CA LYS A 159 10.11 -12.70 -12.73
C LYS A 159 10.11 -12.37 -14.23
N ALA A 160 8.97 -12.52 -14.90
CA ALA A 160 8.88 -12.31 -16.34
C ALA A 160 9.23 -10.87 -16.75
N THR A 161 9.94 -10.76 -17.87
CA THR A 161 10.37 -9.51 -18.48
C THR A 161 9.93 -9.44 -19.93
N VAL A 162 10.09 -8.27 -20.58
CA VAL A 162 9.79 -8.11 -22.01
C VAL A 162 10.59 -9.06 -22.91
N LYS A 163 11.73 -9.58 -22.43
CA LYS A 163 12.54 -10.57 -23.14
C LYS A 163 11.92 -11.97 -23.16
N ASP A 164 10.96 -12.22 -22.27
CA ASP A 164 10.26 -13.50 -22.16
C ASP A 164 9.01 -13.54 -23.05
N VAL A 165 8.73 -12.48 -23.82
CA VAL A 165 7.64 -12.44 -24.80
C VAL A 165 8.07 -13.20 -26.07
N VAL A 166 7.37 -14.28 -26.38
CA VAL A 166 7.66 -15.17 -27.52
C VAL A 166 6.73 -14.96 -28.71
N GLU A 167 5.53 -14.42 -28.48
CA GLU A 167 4.61 -14.00 -29.55
C GLU A 167 4.11 -12.58 -29.29
N ASN A 168 4.22 -11.71 -30.30
CA ASN A 168 3.77 -10.31 -30.27
C ASN A 168 3.21 -9.94 -31.67
N PRO A 169 2.03 -10.46 -32.06
CA PRO A 169 1.51 -10.36 -33.43
C PRO A 169 1.20 -8.93 -33.89
N LYS A 170 1.04 -7.98 -32.95
CA LYS A 170 0.82 -6.56 -33.21
C LYS A 170 2.10 -5.72 -33.10
N ASN A 171 3.28 -6.36 -33.00
CA ASN A 171 4.56 -5.67 -32.87
C ASN A 171 4.56 -4.56 -31.80
N LEU A 172 3.84 -4.77 -30.69
CA LEU A 172 3.66 -3.78 -29.64
C LEU A 172 5.02 -3.36 -29.07
N LYS A 173 5.18 -2.06 -28.85
CA LYS A 173 6.38 -1.46 -28.26
C LYS A 173 6.16 -1.22 -26.78
N PHE A 174 7.04 -1.74 -25.93
CA PHE A 174 6.95 -1.56 -24.47
C PHE A 174 7.86 -0.42 -24.00
N LYS A 175 7.27 0.65 -23.47
CA LYS A 175 8.00 1.73 -22.78
C LYS A 175 7.99 1.43 -21.28
N THR A 176 9.16 1.15 -20.67
CA THR A 176 9.24 0.56 -19.31
C THR A 176 9.96 1.43 -18.28
N ASP A 177 10.06 2.72 -18.53
CA ASP A 177 10.87 3.70 -17.78
C ASP A 177 10.02 4.74 -17.03
N VAL A 178 8.70 4.54 -16.98
CA VAL A 178 7.76 5.50 -16.37
C VAL A 178 7.63 5.27 -14.87
N GLU A 179 7.78 6.31 -14.07
CA GLU A 179 7.45 6.23 -12.65
C GLU A 179 5.93 5.97 -12.47
N PRO A 180 5.51 4.99 -11.63
CA PRO A 180 4.10 4.64 -11.45
C PRO A 180 3.16 5.84 -11.24
N GLY A 181 3.55 6.78 -10.37
CA GLY A 181 2.75 7.97 -10.05
C GLY A 181 2.51 8.95 -11.20
N LEU A 182 3.30 8.87 -12.28
CA LEU A 182 3.12 9.70 -13.47
C LEU A 182 2.09 9.11 -14.45
N SER A 183 1.76 7.82 -14.32
CA SER A 183 0.90 7.10 -15.28
C SER A 183 -0.47 7.77 -15.47
N PRO A 184 -1.19 8.23 -14.42
CA PRO A 184 -2.46 8.95 -14.63
C PRO A 184 -2.31 10.22 -15.46
N LYS A 185 -1.19 10.94 -15.33
CA LYS A 185 -0.92 12.15 -16.11
C LYS A 185 -0.66 11.83 -17.58
N LEU A 186 0.07 10.74 -17.85
CA LEU A 186 0.30 10.27 -19.22
C LEU A 186 -1.01 9.82 -19.88
N TYR A 187 -1.89 9.14 -19.14
CA TYR A 187 -3.25 8.84 -19.59
C TYR A 187 -4.04 10.12 -19.91
N GLU A 188 -4.00 11.11 -19.01
CA GLU A 188 -4.67 12.39 -19.22
C GLU A 188 -4.18 13.09 -20.51
N ASN A 189 -2.87 13.08 -20.74
CA ASN A 189 -2.21 13.68 -21.90
C ASN A 189 -2.35 12.84 -23.19
N ASN A 190 -3.03 11.68 -23.14
CA ASN A 190 -3.19 10.77 -24.28
C ASN A 190 -1.86 10.24 -24.84
N GLU A 191 -0.88 10.02 -23.96
CA GLU A 191 0.42 9.46 -24.31
C GLU A 191 0.38 7.93 -24.42
N GLY A 192 1.03 7.39 -25.46
CA GLY A 192 0.97 5.96 -25.78
C GLY A 192 -0.39 5.54 -26.36
N ASP A 193 -0.54 4.25 -26.63
CA ASP A 193 -1.78 3.65 -27.13
C ASP A 193 -2.52 2.89 -26.03
N ALA A 194 -1.77 2.35 -25.06
CA ALA A 194 -2.29 1.88 -23.78
C ALA A 194 -1.24 2.11 -22.70
N LEU A 195 -1.69 2.15 -21.44
CA LEU A 195 -0.79 2.22 -20.30
C LEU A 195 -1.34 1.52 -19.07
N PHE A 196 -0.42 1.02 -18.23
CA PHE A 196 -0.76 0.48 -16.92
C PHE A 196 -0.89 1.60 -15.89
N ILE A 197 -1.90 1.48 -15.02
CA ILE A 197 -2.05 2.36 -13.85
C ILE A 197 -2.41 1.48 -12.66
N ASN A 198 -1.62 1.55 -11.58
CA ASN A 198 -1.96 0.94 -10.30
C ASN A 198 -3.25 1.59 -9.75
N SER A 199 -4.14 0.79 -9.14
CA SER A 199 -5.48 1.26 -8.80
C SER A 199 -5.48 2.38 -7.77
N ASN A 200 -4.56 2.39 -6.80
CA ASN A 200 -4.34 3.52 -5.91
C ASN A 200 -4.18 4.86 -6.66
N TYR A 201 -3.32 4.89 -7.70
CA TYR A 201 -3.08 6.10 -8.49
C TYR A 201 -4.24 6.41 -9.43
N ALA A 202 -4.90 5.39 -9.98
CA ALA A 202 -6.09 5.58 -10.80
C ALA A 202 -7.23 6.22 -9.99
N ILE A 203 -7.50 5.71 -8.79
CA ILE A 203 -8.54 6.23 -7.90
C ILE A 203 -8.20 7.64 -7.41
N ASP A 204 -6.93 7.90 -7.05
CA ASP A 204 -6.49 9.25 -6.65
C ASP A 204 -6.73 10.27 -7.79
N ALA A 205 -6.45 9.86 -9.03
CA ALA A 205 -6.74 10.61 -10.26
C ALA A 205 -8.20 10.57 -10.71
N LYS A 206 -9.13 10.10 -9.85
CA LYS A 206 -10.58 10.04 -10.09
C LYS A 206 -11.02 9.11 -11.23
N LEU A 207 -10.16 8.19 -11.65
CA LEU A 207 -10.54 7.09 -12.53
C LEU A 207 -11.22 5.98 -11.72
N ASN A 208 -12.14 5.28 -12.36
CA ASN A 208 -12.76 4.07 -11.84
C ASN A 208 -12.16 2.84 -12.53
N PRO A 209 -11.32 2.05 -11.85
CA PRO A 209 -10.69 0.87 -12.47
C PRO A 209 -11.68 -0.12 -13.09
N THR A 210 -12.86 -0.33 -12.50
CA THR A 210 -13.84 -1.31 -13.01
C THR A 210 -14.66 -0.80 -14.20
N LYS A 211 -14.53 0.48 -14.57
CA LYS A 211 -15.27 1.10 -15.68
C LYS A 211 -14.39 1.68 -16.77
N ASP A 212 -13.29 2.31 -16.38
CA ASP A 212 -12.46 3.11 -17.28
C ASP A 212 -11.29 2.29 -17.87
N ALA A 213 -10.93 1.18 -17.25
CA ALA A 213 -9.89 0.29 -17.77
C ALA A 213 -10.41 -0.51 -18.98
N ILE A 214 -9.57 -0.65 -20.00
CA ILE A 214 -9.83 -1.47 -21.19
C ILE A 214 -9.49 -2.95 -20.97
N ALA A 215 -8.75 -3.25 -19.90
CA ALA A 215 -8.53 -4.57 -19.34
C ALA A 215 -8.19 -4.43 -17.85
N ILE A 216 -8.65 -5.36 -17.02
CA ILE A 216 -8.39 -5.36 -15.59
C ILE A 216 -7.96 -6.75 -15.11
N GLU A 217 -7.06 -6.78 -14.14
CA GLU A 217 -6.64 -8.01 -13.47
C GLU A 217 -7.84 -8.70 -12.77
N GLY A 218 -7.76 -10.01 -12.61
CA GLY A 218 -8.74 -10.76 -11.81
C GLY A 218 -8.49 -10.63 -10.30
N SER A 219 -9.36 -11.23 -9.50
CA SER A 219 -9.23 -11.29 -8.04
C SER A 219 -8.26 -12.36 -7.54
N ASP A 220 -7.91 -13.35 -8.37
CA ASP A 220 -6.87 -14.33 -8.08
C ASP A 220 -5.50 -13.73 -8.39
N SER A 221 -4.90 -13.10 -7.38
CA SER A 221 -3.73 -12.24 -7.54
C SER A 221 -2.80 -12.33 -6.32
N PRO A 222 -1.49 -12.56 -6.51
CA PRO A 222 -0.53 -12.60 -5.40
C PRO A 222 -0.18 -11.20 -4.87
N TYR A 223 -0.77 -10.13 -5.42
CA TYR A 223 -0.42 -8.73 -5.18
C TYR A 223 -1.25 -8.09 -4.06
N ALA A 224 -1.56 -8.86 -3.02
CA ALA A 224 -2.19 -8.37 -1.80
C ALA A 224 -1.34 -7.28 -1.17
N ASN A 225 -1.92 -6.10 -0.95
CA ASN A 225 -1.33 -5.01 -0.20
C ASN A 225 -1.26 -5.37 1.28
N ILE A 226 -0.15 -4.99 1.91
CA ILE A 226 0.18 -5.42 3.27
C ILE A 226 0.45 -4.24 4.20
N ILE A 227 0.35 -4.51 5.51
CA ILE A 227 1.06 -3.75 6.53
C ILE A 227 2.49 -4.29 6.60
N ALA A 228 3.47 -3.43 6.35
CA ALA A 228 4.88 -3.76 6.60
C ALA A 228 5.38 -3.04 7.85
N VAL A 229 6.21 -3.73 8.63
CA VAL A 229 6.83 -3.22 9.86
C VAL A 229 8.31 -3.57 9.88
N ARG A 230 9.08 -3.00 10.79
CA ARG A 230 10.46 -3.46 11.02
C ARG A 230 10.46 -4.87 11.61
N LYS A 231 11.47 -5.68 11.28
CA LYS A 231 11.65 -7.01 11.85
C LYS A 231 11.74 -6.93 13.37
N GLY A 232 10.91 -7.71 14.06
CA GLY A 232 10.75 -7.71 15.52
C GLY A 232 9.52 -6.93 16.00
N ASP A 233 8.96 -6.05 15.17
CA ASP A 233 7.78 -5.24 15.51
C ASP A 233 6.46 -5.94 15.17
N GLU A 234 6.47 -7.05 14.41
CA GLU A 234 5.26 -7.75 13.95
C GLU A 234 4.39 -8.33 15.08
N LYS A 235 4.95 -8.48 16.28
CA LYS A 235 4.23 -8.97 17.46
C LYS A 235 3.79 -7.88 18.43
N LYS A 236 4.12 -6.61 18.16
CA LYS A 236 3.69 -5.47 18.98
C LYS A 236 2.18 -5.40 19.04
N LYS A 237 1.65 -5.02 20.20
CA LYS A 237 0.21 -5.04 20.46
C LYS A 237 -0.52 -4.11 19.48
N GLU A 238 -0.02 -2.91 19.30
CA GLU A 238 -0.56 -1.88 18.43
C GLU A 238 -0.56 -2.29 16.95
N ILE A 239 0.42 -3.08 16.49
CA ILE A 239 0.46 -3.62 15.13
C ILE A 239 -0.61 -4.70 14.93
N LYS A 240 -0.75 -5.62 15.90
CA LYS A 240 -1.80 -6.64 15.85
C LYS A 240 -3.20 -6.02 15.86
N GLU A 241 -3.42 -5.04 16.72
CA GLU A 241 -4.69 -4.31 16.81
C GLU A 241 -4.99 -3.52 15.53
N LEU A 242 -3.98 -2.91 14.89
CA LEU A 242 -4.13 -2.29 13.57
C LEU A 242 -4.62 -3.31 12.54
N VAL A 243 -3.95 -4.46 12.41
CA VAL A 243 -4.33 -5.50 11.43
C VAL A 243 -5.74 -6.04 11.74
N GLU A 244 -6.04 -6.33 13.01
CA GLU A 244 -7.37 -6.79 13.44
C GLU A 244 -8.48 -5.78 13.08
N VAL A 245 -8.26 -4.49 13.33
CA VAL A 245 -9.22 -3.45 12.97
C VAL A 245 -9.40 -3.36 11.46
N LEU A 246 -8.31 -3.44 10.69
CA LEU A 246 -8.38 -3.44 9.22
C LEU A 246 -9.10 -4.67 8.65
N HIS A 247 -9.09 -5.80 9.37
CA HIS A 247 -9.89 -6.99 9.06
C HIS A 247 -11.31 -6.95 9.61
N SER A 248 -11.68 -5.96 10.43
CA SER A 248 -13.02 -5.88 10.98
C SER A 248 -14.08 -5.77 9.89
N LYS A 249 -15.27 -6.35 10.16
CA LYS A 249 -16.41 -6.26 9.24
C LYS A 249 -16.74 -4.82 8.86
N GLU A 250 -16.63 -3.87 9.79
CA GLU A 250 -16.87 -2.45 9.51
C GLU A 250 -15.93 -1.90 8.43
N ILE A 251 -14.63 -2.22 8.51
CA ILE A 251 -13.65 -1.76 7.52
C ILE A 251 -13.82 -2.50 6.19
N GLN A 252 -14.05 -3.81 6.20
CA GLN A 252 -14.28 -4.56 4.96
C GLN A 252 -15.55 -4.10 4.23
N ASP A 253 -16.65 -3.86 4.96
CA ASP A 253 -17.90 -3.35 4.40
C ASP A 253 -17.70 -1.93 3.84
N PHE A 254 -16.91 -1.09 4.53
CA PHE A 254 -16.52 0.23 4.02
C PHE A 254 -15.76 0.12 2.70
N ILE A 255 -14.71 -0.72 2.62
CA ILE A 255 -13.91 -0.91 1.41
C ILE A 255 -14.80 -1.35 0.24
N ASN A 256 -15.65 -2.35 0.47
CA ASN A 256 -16.56 -2.87 -0.56
C ASN A 256 -17.53 -1.79 -1.08
N LYS A 257 -18.11 -1.00 -0.17
CA LYS A 257 -19.09 0.05 -0.51
C LYS A 257 -18.43 1.22 -1.24
N GLU A 258 -17.28 1.67 -0.75
CA GLU A 258 -16.59 2.86 -1.25
C GLU A 258 -16.00 2.60 -2.64
N TYR A 259 -15.28 1.49 -2.80
CA TYR A 259 -14.49 1.23 -4.01
C TYR A 259 -15.18 0.32 -5.02
N LYS A 260 -16.32 -0.28 -4.67
CA LYS A 260 -17.22 -1.01 -5.60
C LYS A 260 -16.48 -2.00 -6.50
N GLY A 261 -15.56 -2.77 -5.92
CA GLY A 261 -14.76 -3.78 -6.61
C GLY A 261 -13.40 -3.32 -7.14
N ALA A 262 -13.09 -2.02 -7.15
CA ALA A 262 -11.75 -1.52 -7.50
C ALA A 262 -10.70 -1.81 -6.41
N VAL A 263 -11.17 -2.02 -5.17
CA VAL A 263 -10.40 -2.44 -4.01
C VAL A 263 -11.18 -3.58 -3.36
N LEU A 264 -10.51 -4.70 -3.10
CA LEU A 264 -11.13 -5.91 -2.57
C LEU A 264 -10.51 -6.22 -1.20
N PRO A 265 -11.26 -6.20 -0.09
CA PRO A 265 -10.71 -6.60 1.20
C PRO A 265 -10.32 -8.08 1.17
N ILE A 266 -9.27 -8.43 1.90
CA ILE A 266 -8.86 -9.82 2.10
C ILE A 266 -9.39 -10.28 3.46
N SER A 267 -10.03 -11.45 3.47
CA SER A 267 -10.35 -12.15 4.71
C SER A 267 -9.14 -13.02 5.12
N GLU A 268 -8.92 -13.17 6.43
CA GLU A 268 -7.86 -14.07 6.95
C GLU A 268 -7.99 -15.52 6.47
#